data_AF-A0A227P9E6-F1
#
_entry.id   AF-A0A227P9E6-F1
#
_cell.length_a   1.000
_cell.length_b   1.000
_cell.length_c   1.000
_cell.angle_alpha   90.00
_cell.angle_beta   90.00
_cell.angle_gamma   90.00
#
_symmetry.space_group_name_H-M   'P 1'
#
loop_
_entity.id
_entity.type
_entity.pdbx_description
1 polymer ?
#
loop_
_entity_poly.entity_id
_entity_poly.type
_entity_poly.pdbx_seq_one_letter_code
_entity_poly.pdbx_strand_id
1 'polypeptide(L)'
;MENVKSLNKWANAHTYLPVDLARIVLGVFLFMKGVSFVTNVQYLHDLISPIDQFGGGMFLLHYIAPAHMIGGIMIVFGLLTRWAIAAQLPILFGAILINFMGHMHSENLILAIVILLVCVFFLFYGSGKHSADYYFKMQQ
;
A
#
# COMPACT_ATOMS: atom_id res chain seq x y z
N MET A 1 33.65 21.21 19.09
CA MET A 1 32.21 21.21 19.42
C MET A 1 31.32 21.47 18.19
N GLU A 2 31.74 22.28 17.22
CA GLU A 2 30.95 22.56 16.00
C GLU A 2 30.62 21.30 15.17
N ASN A 3 31.57 20.38 15.04
CA ASN A 3 31.39 19.14 14.25
C ASN A 3 30.30 18.22 14.81
N VAL A 4 30.13 18.15 16.14
CA VAL A 4 29.08 17.32 16.76
C VAL A 4 27.70 17.95 16.52
N LYS A 5 27.60 19.28 16.59
CA LYS A 5 26.34 19.99 16.31
C LYS A 5 25.93 19.88 14.84
N SER A 6 26.88 19.99 13.91
CA SER A 6 26.59 19.86 12.46
C SER A 6 26.19 18.44 12.07
N LEU A 7 26.88 17.42 12.58
CA LEU A 7 26.53 16.01 12.37
C LEU A 7 25.15 15.68 12.95
N ASN A 8 24.83 16.16 14.15
CA ASN A 8 23.53 15.93 14.77
C ASN A 8 22.39 16.65 14.03
N LYS A 9 22.66 17.86 13.49
CA LYS A 9 21.72 18.57 12.62
C LYS A 9 21.48 17.84 11.30
N TRP A 10 22.54 17.29 10.68
CA TRP A 10 22.44 16.50 9.46
C TRP A 10 21.64 15.21 9.69
N ALA A 11 21.94 14.48 10.77
CA ALA A 11 21.24 13.26 11.14
C ALA A 11 19.74 13.53 11.31
N ASN A 12 19.37 14.53 12.12
CA ASN A 12 17.97 14.91 12.33
C ASN A 12 17.25 15.35 11.05
N ALA A 13 17.95 15.94 10.08
CA ALA A 13 17.35 16.30 8.80
C ALA A 13 17.08 15.07 7.91
N HIS A 14 17.91 14.02 7.99
CA HIS A 14 17.84 12.87 7.09
C HIS A 14 17.10 11.65 7.66
N THR A 15 16.79 11.61 8.96
CA THR A 15 16.04 10.52 9.61
C THR A 15 14.69 10.21 8.93
N TYR A 16 14.11 11.17 8.20
CA TYR A 16 12.79 11.01 7.55
C TYR A 16 12.87 10.40 6.15
N LEU A 17 14.02 10.48 5.47
CA LEU A 17 14.15 9.98 4.09
C LEU A 17 13.80 8.50 3.93
N PRO A 18 14.22 7.57 4.82
CA PRO A 18 13.88 6.17 4.67
C PRO A 18 12.37 5.91 4.70
N VAL A 19 11.64 6.67 5.52
CA VAL A 19 10.18 6.55 5.62
C VAL A 19 9.50 7.07 4.36
N ASP A 20 9.95 8.22 3.85
CA ASP A 20 9.41 8.77 2.60
C ASP A 20 9.70 7.84 1.40
N LEU A 21 10.90 7.27 1.33
CA LEU A 21 11.26 6.28 0.31
C LEU A 21 10.41 5.01 0.41
N ALA A 22 10.23 4.46 1.61
CA ALA A 22 9.38 3.30 1.82
C ALA A 22 7.93 3.57 1.42
N ARG A 23 7.41 4.77 1.70
CA ARG A 23 6.07 5.21 1.29
C ARG A 23 5.95 5.25 -0.23
N ILE A 24 6.91 5.88 -0.90
CA ILE A 24 6.92 5.99 -2.37
C ILE A 24 7.00 4.62 -3.02
N VAL A 25 7.89 3.74 -2.54
CA VAL A 25 8.02 2.37 -3.07
C VAL A 25 6.72 1.59 -2.86
N LEU A 26 6.09 1.67 -1.69
CA LEU A 26 4.79 1.06 -1.42
C LEU A 26 3.72 1.56 -2.41
N GLY A 27 3.60 2.88 -2.56
CA GLY A 27 2.61 3.47 -3.45
C GLY A 27 2.80 3.10 -4.92
N VAL A 28 4.05 3.11 -5.41
CA VAL A 28 4.40 2.67 -6.76
C VAL A 28 4.06 1.19 -6.95
N PHE A 29 4.42 0.34 -5.99
CA PHE A 29 4.12 -1.09 -6.04
C PHE A 29 2.60 -1.34 -6.14
N LEU A 30 1.80 -0.70 -5.29
CA LEU A 30 0.35 -0.83 -5.30
C LEU A 30 -0.24 -0.35 -6.63
N PHE A 31 0.22 0.80 -7.14
CA PHE A 31 -0.21 1.32 -8.43
C PHE A 31 0.07 0.34 -9.57
N MET A 32 1.30 -0.18 -9.65
CA MET A 32 1.68 -1.16 -10.67
C MET A 32 0.84 -2.44 -10.55
N LYS A 33 0.48 -2.84 -9.33
CA LYS A 33 -0.37 -4.01 -9.14
C LYS A 33 -1.81 -3.77 -9.59
N GLY A 34 -2.34 -2.58 -9.35
CA GLY A 34 -3.62 -2.15 -9.92
C GLY A 34 -3.61 -2.14 -11.46
N VAL A 35 -2.56 -1.60 -12.09
CA VAL A 35 -2.37 -1.66 -13.55
C VAL A 35 -2.32 -3.11 -14.05
N SER A 36 -1.60 -3.99 -13.36
CA SER A 36 -1.54 -5.42 -13.69
C SER A 36 -2.91 -6.09 -13.66
N PHE A 37 -3.79 -5.71 -12.74
CA PHE A 37 -5.15 -6.24 -12.65
C PHE A 37 -6.07 -5.69 -13.73
N VAL A 38 -5.98 -4.40 -14.09
CA VAL A 38 -6.77 -3.82 -15.19
C VAL A 38 -6.35 -4.39 -16.54
N THR A 39 -5.05 -4.62 -16.75
CA THR A 39 -4.55 -5.19 -18.00
C THR A 39 -4.80 -6.69 -18.11
N ASN A 40 -4.98 -7.38 -16.99
CA ASN A 40 -5.25 -8.82 -16.93
C ASN A 40 -6.46 -9.10 -16.03
N VAL A 41 -7.64 -8.61 -16.42
CA VAL A 41 -8.87 -8.78 -15.61
C VAL A 41 -9.18 -10.25 -15.38
N GLN A 42 -8.94 -11.11 -16.37
CA GLN A 42 -9.13 -12.57 -16.22
C GLN A 42 -8.27 -13.14 -15.09
N TYR A 43 -7.02 -12.70 -14.96
CA TYR A 43 -6.14 -13.14 -13.87
C TYR A 43 -6.69 -12.73 -12.50
N LEU A 44 -7.21 -11.50 -12.37
CA LEU A 44 -7.83 -11.07 -11.12
C LEU A 44 -9.14 -11.85 -10.84
N HIS A 45 -9.94 -12.12 -11.87
CA HIS A 45 -11.13 -12.95 -11.77
C HIS A 45 -10.79 -14.36 -11.27
N ASP A 46 -9.75 -14.98 -11.83
CA ASP A 46 -9.31 -16.33 -11.44
C ASP A 46 -8.81 -16.35 -9.99
N LEU A 47 -8.10 -15.29 -9.55
CA LEU A 47 -7.67 -15.14 -8.16
C LEU A 47 -8.85 -15.07 -7.19
N ILE A 48 -9.91 -14.32 -7.50
CA ILE A 48 -11.07 -14.16 -6.61
C ILE A 48 -12.10 -15.30 -6.75
N SER A 49 -11.98 -16.16 -7.76
CA SER A 49 -12.92 -17.26 -8.02
C SER A 49 -13.21 -18.18 -6.82
N PRO A 50 -12.26 -18.47 -5.88
CA PRO A 50 -12.58 -19.31 -4.72
C PRO A 50 -13.62 -18.69 -3.78
N ILE A 51 -13.74 -17.36 -3.77
CA ILE A 51 -14.67 -16.62 -2.91
C ILE A 51 -15.85 -16.01 -3.67
N ASP A 52 -15.82 -16.02 -5.01
CA ASP A 52 -16.90 -15.49 -5.86
C ASP A 52 -17.99 -16.53 -6.15
N GLN A 53 -18.58 -17.10 -5.10
CA GLN A 53 -19.61 -18.15 -5.25
C GLN A 53 -21.00 -17.60 -5.63
N PHE A 54 -21.23 -16.29 -5.48
CA PHE A 54 -22.54 -15.65 -5.64
C PHE A 54 -22.57 -14.54 -6.70
N GLY A 55 -21.56 -14.43 -7.57
CA GLY A 55 -21.51 -13.44 -8.65
C GLY A 55 -21.22 -12.01 -8.17
N GLY A 56 -20.56 -11.86 -7.02
CA GLY A 56 -20.10 -10.59 -6.47
C GLY A 56 -18.73 -10.14 -7.02
N GLY A 57 -18.06 -10.98 -7.80
CA GLY A 57 -16.72 -10.73 -8.34
C GLY A 57 -16.63 -9.47 -9.17
N MET A 58 -17.70 -9.08 -9.88
CA MET A 58 -17.72 -7.84 -10.64
C MET A 58 -17.55 -6.60 -9.74
N PHE A 59 -18.15 -6.59 -8.55
CA PHE A 59 -17.95 -5.50 -7.59
C PHE A 59 -16.53 -5.50 -7.02
N LEU A 60 -16.00 -6.68 -6.70
CA LEU A 60 -14.62 -6.82 -6.21
C LEU A 60 -13.61 -6.33 -7.24
N LEU A 61 -13.79 -6.66 -8.52
CA LEU A 61 -12.94 -6.19 -9.62
C LEU A 61 -12.91 -4.65 -9.71
N HIS A 62 -14.08 -4.01 -9.64
CA HIS A 62 -14.21 -2.55 -9.68
C HIS A 62 -13.77 -1.85 -8.40
N TYR A 63 -13.60 -2.58 -7.30
CA TYR A 63 -13.02 -2.05 -6.08
C TYR A 63 -11.49 -2.21 -6.06
N ILE A 64 -11.00 -3.43 -6.28
CA ILE A 64 -9.60 -3.82 -6.10
C ILE A 64 -8.67 -2.99 -7.00
N ALA A 65 -8.97 -2.92 -8.29
CA ALA A 65 -8.12 -2.24 -9.26
C ALA A 65 -8.03 -0.72 -9.02
N PRO A 66 -9.16 0.03 -8.91
CA PRO A 66 -9.10 1.45 -8.60
C PRO A 66 -8.51 1.75 -7.23
N ALA A 67 -8.79 0.93 -6.21
CA ALA A 67 -8.19 1.11 -4.89
C ALA A 67 -6.66 1.02 -4.96
N HIS A 68 -6.11 0.02 -5.65
CA HIS A 68 -4.66 -0.11 -5.84
C HIS A 68 -4.07 1.05 -6.65
N MET A 69 -4.72 1.45 -7.76
CA MET A 69 -4.22 2.51 -8.64
C MET A 69 -4.30 3.88 -7.97
N ILE A 70 -5.50 4.32 -7.62
CA ILE A 70 -5.73 5.65 -7.07
C ILE A 70 -5.09 5.74 -5.67
N GLY A 71 -5.28 4.71 -4.84
CA GLY A 71 -4.64 4.63 -3.54
C GLY A 71 -3.12 4.61 -3.62
N GLY A 72 -2.54 3.90 -4.61
CA GLY A 72 -1.11 3.91 -4.87
C GLY A 72 -0.58 5.31 -5.18
N ILE A 73 -1.22 6.04 -6.09
CA ILE A 73 -0.89 7.44 -6.41
C ILE A 73 -0.97 8.32 -5.15
N MET A 74 -2.06 8.20 -4.41
CA MET A 74 -2.27 8.94 -3.16
C MET A 74 -1.16 8.66 -2.14
N ILE A 75 -0.75 7.41 -1.98
CA ILE A 75 0.35 7.01 -1.08
C ILE A 75 1.70 7.57 -1.55
N VAL A 76 2.00 7.55 -2.84
CA VAL A 76 3.26 8.13 -3.38
C VAL A 76 3.43 9.58 -2.95
N PHE A 77 2.40 10.40 -3.22
CA PHE A 77 2.41 11.82 -2.85
C PHE A 77 2.14 12.06 -1.35
N GLY A 78 1.77 11.01 -0.62
CA GLY A 78 1.39 11.06 0.78
C GLY A 78 0.17 11.97 1.00
N LEU A 79 -0.88 11.79 0.19
CA LEU A 79 -2.17 12.48 0.26
C LEU A 79 -3.23 11.51 0.80
N LEU A 80 -3.94 11.90 1.86
CA LEU A 80 -4.92 11.06 2.57
C LEU A 80 -4.35 9.66 2.88
N THR A 81 -3.10 9.59 3.31
CA THR A 81 -2.30 8.34 3.34
C THR A 81 -2.96 7.27 4.19
N ARG A 82 -3.49 7.63 5.37
CA ARG A 82 -4.19 6.68 6.25
C ARG A 82 -5.44 6.10 5.59
N TRP A 83 -6.21 6.93 4.87
CA TRP A 83 -7.41 6.48 4.17
C TRP A 83 -7.08 5.64 2.94
N ALA A 84 -6.07 6.04 2.16
CA ALA A 84 -5.58 5.28 1.02
C ALA A 84 -5.08 3.89 1.45
N ILE A 85 -4.40 3.80 2.60
CA ILE A 85 -3.97 2.54 3.22
C ILE A 85 -5.14 1.74 3.74
N ALA A 86 -6.08 2.37 4.46
CA ALA A 86 -7.26 1.69 4.99
C ALA A 86 -8.06 1.01 3.87
N ALA A 87 -8.12 1.63 2.68
CA ALA A 87 -8.70 1.02 1.49
C ALA A 87 -7.89 -0.18 0.93
N GLN A 88 -6.58 -0.28 1.18
CA GLN A 88 -5.79 -1.45 0.78
C GLN A 88 -5.94 -2.63 1.73
N LEU A 89 -6.18 -2.39 3.02
CA LEU A 89 -6.17 -3.45 4.03
C LEU A 89 -7.15 -4.60 3.71
N PRO A 90 -8.43 -4.34 3.39
CA PRO A 90 -9.36 -5.43 3.03
C PRO A 90 -8.88 -6.26 1.85
N ILE A 91 -8.20 -5.63 0.87
CA ILE A 91 -7.71 -6.31 -0.32
C ILE A 91 -6.54 -7.22 0.03
N LEU A 92 -5.60 -6.74 0.86
CA LEU A 92 -4.44 -7.52 1.30
C LEU A 92 -4.86 -8.68 2.21
N PHE A 93 -5.80 -8.46 3.12
CA PHE A 93 -6.42 -9.53 3.91
C PHE A 93 -7.11 -10.56 3.01
N GLY A 94 -7.89 -10.10 2.03
CA GLY A 94 -8.52 -10.96 1.03
C GLY A 94 -7.51 -11.82 0.27
N ALA A 95 -6.40 -11.22 -0.18
CA ALA A 95 -5.34 -11.92 -0.89
C ALA A 95 -4.71 -13.04 -0.05
N ILE A 96 -4.47 -12.80 1.25
CA ILE A 96 -3.95 -13.81 2.18
C ILE A 96 -4.97 -14.96 2.35
N LEU A 97 -6.24 -14.65 2.59
CA LEU A 97 -7.30 -15.66 2.78
C LEU A 97 -7.49 -16.52 1.53
N ILE A 98 -7.62 -15.89 0.36
CA ILE A 98 -7.76 -16.56 -0.94
C ILE A 98 -6.59 -17.52 -1.18
N ASN A 99 -5.37 -17.12 -0.86
CA ASN A 99 -4.19 -17.95 -1.06
C ASN A 99 -4.21 -19.24 -0.21
N PHE A 100 -4.94 -19.27 0.91
CA PHE A 100 -5.16 -20.50 1.69
C PHE A 100 -6.36 -21.33 1.22
N MET A 101 -7.33 -20.70 0.54
CA MET A 101 -8.53 -21.38 0.02
C MET A 101 -8.29 -22.04 -1.35
N GLY A 102 -7.42 -21.46 -2.17
CA GLY A 102 -7.04 -21.98 -3.48
C GLY A 102 -5.71 -22.74 -3.49
N HIS A 103 -5.05 -22.74 -4.65
CA HIS A 103 -3.66 -23.20 -4.75
C HIS A 103 -2.73 -22.21 -4.04
N MET A 104 -1.99 -22.70 -3.05
CA MET A 104 -1.10 -21.87 -2.26
C MET A 104 0.12 -21.45 -3.09
N HIS A 105 0.31 -20.13 -3.24
CA HIS A 105 1.50 -19.54 -3.86
C HIS A 105 2.34 -18.84 -2.79
N SER A 106 3.39 -19.50 -2.29
CA SER A 106 4.21 -19.01 -1.16
C SER A 106 4.77 -17.60 -1.41
N GLU A 107 5.19 -17.29 -2.63
CA GLU A 107 5.72 -15.97 -2.99
C GLU A 107 4.64 -14.88 -2.87
N ASN A 108 3.45 -15.13 -3.42
CA ASN A 108 2.33 -14.19 -3.34
C ASN A 108 1.86 -13.99 -1.88
N LEU A 109 1.88 -15.07 -1.09
CA LEU A 109 1.54 -15.01 0.34
C LEU A 109 2.53 -14.13 1.11
N ILE A 110 3.83 -14.37 0.95
CA ILE A 110 4.87 -13.59 1.61
C ILE A 110 4.78 -12.12 1.19
N LEU A 111 4.59 -11.86 -0.10
CA LEU A 111 4.41 -10.52 -0.64
C LEU A 111 3.20 -9.82 -0.01
N ALA A 112 2.04 -10.48 0.02
CA ALA A 112 0.82 -9.92 0.60
C ALA A 112 0.98 -9.63 2.10
N ILE A 113 1.63 -10.52 2.86
CA ILE A 113 1.92 -10.32 4.28
C ILE A 113 2.86 -9.13 4.49
N VAL A 114 3.95 -9.04 3.73
CA VAL A 114 4.91 -7.93 3.83
C VAL A 114 4.24 -6.60 3.53
N ILE A 115 3.47 -6.52 2.44
CA ILE A 115 2.75 -5.29 2.07
C ILE A 115 1.68 -4.95 3.11
N LEU A 116 0.98 -5.94 3.66
CA LEU A 116 0.03 -5.72 4.77
C LEU A 116 0.73 -5.12 6.00
N LEU A 117 1.87 -5.66 6.41
CA LEU A 117 2.62 -5.14 7.56
C LEU A 117 3.12 -3.70 7.32
N VAL A 118 3.60 -3.41 6.11
CA VAL A 118 4.02 -2.05 5.75
C VAL A 118 2.83 -1.09 5.72
N CYS A 119 1.68 -1.52 5.18
CA CYS A 119 0.42 -0.77 5.25
C CYS A 119 0.01 -0.51 6.70
N VAL A 120 0.03 -1.52 7.58
CA VAL A 120 -0.28 -1.34 9.01
C VAL A 120 0.68 -0.36 9.68
N PHE A 121 1.98 -0.43 9.37
CA PHE A 121 2.96 0.55 9.85
C PHE A 121 2.56 1.97 9.47
N PHE A 122 2.28 2.24 8.19
CA PHE A 122 1.89 3.57 7.72
C PHE A 122 0.47 3.98 8.14
N LEU A 123 -0.41 3.03 8.46
CA LEU A 123 -1.72 3.31 9.05
C LEU A 123 -1.55 4.01 10.40
N PHE A 124 -0.59 3.60 11.22
CA PHE A 124 -0.31 4.19 12.53
C PHE A 124 0.68 5.35 12.47
N TYR A 125 1.78 5.20 11.73
CA TYR A 125 2.82 6.22 11.60
C TYR A 125 2.35 7.47 10.83
N GLY A 126 1.47 7.28 9.84
CA GLY A 126 1.02 8.36 8.94
C GLY A 126 1.99 8.62 7.79
N SER A 127 1.85 9.75 7.12
CA SER A 127 2.48 9.97 5.81
C SER A 127 3.95 10.42 5.82
N GLY A 128 4.53 10.78 6.97
CA GLY A 128 5.89 11.35 7.03
C GLY A 128 5.98 12.84 6.65
N LYS A 129 7.16 13.46 6.83
CA LYS A 129 7.34 14.92 6.74
C LYS A 129 7.35 15.45 5.30
N HIS A 130 7.80 14.67 4.33
CA HIS A 130 7.79 15.06 2.92
C HIS A 130 6.56 14.45 2.23
N SER A 131 5.37 14.87 2.66
CA SER A 131 4.09 14.41 2.15
C SER A 131 3.10 15.56 2.00
N ALA A 132 2.11 15.39 1.11
CA ALA A 132 1.01 16.34 0.95
C ALA A 132 0.22 16.50 2.25
N ASP A 133 -0.05 15.40 2.96
CA ASP A 133 -0.73 15.39 4.26
C ASP A 133 0.01 16.25 5.30
N TYR A 134 1.34 16.19 5.35
CA TYR A 134 2.12 17.05 6.24
C TYR A 134 2.06 18.51 5.81
N TYR A 135 2.21 18.78 4.51
CA TYR A 135 2.13 20.14 3.95
C TYR A 135 0.77 20.82 4.23
N PHE A 136 -0.32 20.08 4.07
CA PHE A 136 -1.68 20.54 4.35
C PHE A 136 -2.11 20.41 5.83
N LYS A 137 -1.22 19.94 6.72
CA LYS A 137 -1.50 19.73 8.15
C LYS A 137 -2.68 18.79 8.41
N MET A 138 -2.80 17.76 7.59
CA MET A 138 -3.84 16.71 7.68
C MET A 138 -3.44 15.53 8.57
N GLN A 139 -2.21 15.51 9.07
CA GLN A 139 -1.76 14.52 10.06
C GLN A 139 -2.37 14.85 11.43
N GLN A 140 -3.49 14.21 11.76
CA GLN A 140 -3.93 14.01 13.14
C GLN A 140 -3.69 12.56 13.57
#